data_AF-A0A418RH80-F1
#
_entry.id   AF-A0A418RH80-F1
#
_cell.length_a   1.000
_cell.length_b   1.000
_cell.length_c   1.000
_cell.angle_alpha   90.00
_cell.angle_beta   90.00
_cell.angle_gamma   90.00
#
_symmetry.space_group_name_H-M   'P 1'
#
loop_
_entity.id
_entity.type
_entity.pdbx_description
1 polymer ?
#
loop_
_entity_poly.entity_id
_entity_poly.type
_entity_poly.pdbx_seq_one_letter_code
_entity_poly.pdbx_strand_id
1 'polypeptide(L)' 'MNEGNIFKNQEIICHCSGTTEETIKALVLNNIFDLEEISRKTGVCSGCGSCEDLVLDLIMMAQSHSTN' A
#
# COMPACT_ATOMS: atom_id res chain seq x y z
N MET A 1 -1.75 -34.61 4.86
CA MET A 1 -2.21 -33.47 5.67
C MET A 1 -1.55 -32.24 5.04
N ASN A 2 -2.10 -31.80 3.91
CA ASN A 2 -3.01 -30.65 3.74
C ASN A 2 -2.19 -29.38 3.43
N GLU A 3 -1.93 -29.08 2.16
CA GLU A 3 -2.75 -28.29 1.21
C GLU A 3 -2.26 -26.83 1.21
N GLY A 4 -1.96 -26.32 0.01
CA GLY A 4 -1.07 -25.19 -0.22
C GLY A 4 -1.54 -23.86 0.37
N ASN A 5 -0.67 -23.23 1.16
CA ASN A 5 -0.79 -21.81 1.45
C ASN A 5 -0.22 -20.99 0.29
N ILE A 6 -1.02 -20.76 -0.75
CA ILE A 6 -0.77 -19.72 -1.77
C ILE A 6 -1.24 -18.35 -1.23
N PHE A 7 -1.05 -18.11 0.07
CA PHE A 7 -1.33 -16.81 0.66
C PHE A 7 -0.07 -16.00 0.42
N LYS A 8 -0.07 -15.21 -0.66
CA LYS A 8 0.83 -14.08 -0.79
C LYS A 8 0.82 -13.37 0.55
N ASN A 9 1.97 -13.38 1.22
CA ASN A 9 2.17 -12.76 2.51
C ASN A 9 1.78 -11.28 2.37
N GLN A 10 0.55 -10.94 2.75
CA GLN A 10 0.03 -9.58 2.69
C GLN A 10 0.85 -8.78 3.69
N GLU A 11 1.90 -8.11 3.23
CA GLU A 11 2.72 -7.29 4.09
C GLU A 11 1.86 -6.11 4.57
N ILE A 12 1.59 -6.08 5.88
CA ILE A 12 0.83 -5.00 6.51
C ILE A 12 1.77 -3.81 6.61
N ILE A 13 1.48 -2.75 5.86
CA ILE A 13 2.27 -1.52 5.85
C ILE A 13 1.85 -0.60 7.01
N CYS A 14 0.55 -0.60 7.35
CA CYS A 14 0.05 0.18 8.48
C CYS A 14 -0.76 -0.70 9.41
N HIS A 15 -0.27 -0.86 10.64
CA HIS A 15 -0.98 -1.58 11.69
C HIS A 15 -2.14 -0.78 12.30
N CYS A 16 -2.18 0.54 12.12
CA CYS A 16 -3.27 1.37 12.66
C CYS A 16 -4.57 1.20 11.87
N SER A 17 -4.49 1.27 10.54
CA SER A 17 -5.64 1.10 9.64
C SER A 17 -5.79 -0.34 9.16
N GLY A 18 -4.74 -1.16 9.24
CA GLY A 18 -4.67 -2.47 8.62
C GLY A 18 -4.37 -2.42 7.12
N THR A 19 -3.84 -1.29 6.61
CA THR A 19 -3.51 -1.15 5.18
C THR A 19 -2.35 -2.07 4.80
N THR A 20 -2.54 -2.87 3.76
CA THR A 20 -1.54 -3.78 3.20
C THR A 20 -0.88 -3.20 1.96
N GLU A 21 0.29 -3.72 1.62
CA GLU A 21 1.05 -3.34 0.42
C GLU A 21 0.21 -3.53 -0.86
N GLU A 22 -0.54 -4.64 -0.94
CA GLU A 22 -1.42 -4.89 -2.09
C GLU A 22 -2.52 -3.83 -2.22
N THR A 23 -3.01 -3.28 -1.11
CA THR A 23 -4.00 -2.19 -1.15
C THR A 23 -3.40 -0.93 -1.77
N ILE A 24 -2.17 -0.56 -1.36
CA ILE A 24 -1.44 0.58 -1.94
C ILE A 24 -1.20 0.34 -3.43
N LYS A 25 -0.68 -0.83 -3.81
CA LYS A 25 -0.47 -1.21 -5.22
C LYS A 25 -1.75 -1.15 -6.04
N ALA A 26 -2.87 -1.63 -5.50
CA ALA A 26 -4.17 -1.55 -6.16
C ALA A 26 -4.58 -0.09 -6.44
N LEU A 27 -4.32 0.84 -5.51
CA LEU A 27 -4.62 2.26 -5.72
C LEU A 27 -3.70 2.88 -6.77
N VAL A 28 -2.41 2.59 -6.72
CA VAL A 28 -1.43 3.01 -7.74
C VAL A 28 -1.84 2.49 -9.13
N LEU A 29 -2.29 1.24 -9.25
CA LEU A 29 -2.81 0.68 -10.51
C LEU A 29 -4.06 1.43 -11.02
N ASN A 30 -4.82 2.06 -10.13
CA ASN A 30 -5.94 2.94 -10.47
C ASN A 30 -5.49 4.39 -10.79
N ASN A 31 -4.19 4.61 -11.03
CA ASN A 31 -3.58 5.94 -11.22
C ASN A 31 -3.72 6.87 -10.01
N ILE A 32 -3.85 6.28 -8.81
CA ILE A 32 -3.90 7.03 -7.55
C ILE A 32 -2.54 6.93 -6.91
N PHE A 33 -1.80 8.02 -6.96
CA PHE A 33 -0.45 8.10 -6.41
C PHE A 33 -0.29 9.21 -5.37
N ASP A 34 -1.36 9.95 -5.14
CA ASP A 34 -1.36 11.01 -4.16
C ASP A 34 -1.52 10.40 -2.76
N LEU A 35 -0.56 10.67 -1.87
CA LEU A 35 -0.55 10.12 -0.52
C LEU A 35 -1.80 10.55 0.25
N GLU A 36 -2.27 11.78 0.08
CA GLU A 36 -3.47 12.30 0.74
C GLU A 36 -4.73 11.61 0.23
N GLU A 37 -4.83 11.36 -1.08
CA GLU A 37 -5.91 10.58 -1.68
C GLU A 37 -5.91 9.12 -1.20
N ILE A 38 -4.73 8.50 -1.11
CA ILE A 38 -4.55 7.13 -0.60
C ILE A 38 -4.92 7.08 0.88
N SER A 39 -4.50 8.06 1.67
CA SER A 39 -4.87 8.23 3.08
C SER A 39 -6.38 8.36 3.22
N ARG A 40 -7.03 9.19 2.40
CA ARG A 40 -8.49 9.38 2.44
C ARG A 40 -9.27 8.11 2.08
N LYS A 41 -8.71 7.26 1.20
CA LYS A 41 -9.35 6.00 0.78
C LYS A 41 -9.12 4.83 1.73
N THR A 42 -7.94 4.77 2.38
CA THR A 42 -7.53 3.61 3.18
C THR A 42 -7.39 3.90 4.68
N GLY A 43 -7.34 5.17 5.07
CA GLY A 43 -6.98 5.61 6.42
C GLY A 43 -5.50 5.47 6.75
N VAL A 44 -4.65 5.13 5.77
CA VAL A 44 -3.20 5.03 5.99
C VAL A 44 -2.62 6.41 6.32
N CYS A 45 -1.61 6.48 7.19
CA CYS A 45 -0.99 7.74 7.64
C CYS A 45 -1.91 8.71 8.41
N SER A 46 -3.21 8.41 8.61
CA SER A 46 -4.11 9.29 9.37
C SER A 46 -3.98 9.18 10.90
N GLY A 47 -3.20 8.20 11.38
CA GLY A 47 -3.02 7.88 12.80
C GLY A 47 -1.63 8.27 13.32
N CYS A 48 -0.74 7.27 13.42
CA CYS A 48 0.59 7.44 14.02
C CYS A 48 1.66 8.05 13.09
N GLY A 49 1.41 8.09 11.78
CA GLY A 49 2.38 8.56 10.77
C GLY A 49 3.60 7.66 10.55
N SER A 50 3.83 6.60 11.34
CA SER A 50 5.06 5.78 11.24
C SER A 50 5.19 4.95 9.96
N CYS A 51 4.12 4.86 9.17
CA CYS A 51 4.09 4.15 7.89
C CYS A 51 4.19 5.10 6.68
N GLU A 52 4.32 6.41 6.92
CA GLU A 52 4.33 7.43 5.88
C GLU A 52 5.48 7.24 4.90
N ASP A 53 6.71 7.11 5.39
CA ASP A 53 7.89 6.89 4.56
C ASP A 53 7.77 5.61 3.72
N LEU A 54 7.26 4.51 4.31
CA LEU A 54 7.06 3.24 3.62
C LEU A 54 6.03 3.35 2.49
N VAL A 55 4.93 4.06 2.72
CA VAL A 55 3.88 4.27 1.71
C VAL A 55 4.40 5.15 0.58
N LEU A 56 5.13 6.22 0.89
CA LEU A 56 5.78 7.08 -0.09
C LEU A 56 6.76 6.30 -0.97
N ASP A 57 7.63 5.50 -0.37
CA ASP A 57 8.58 4.64 -1.11
C ASP A 57 7.86 3.68 -2.05
N LEU A 58 6.79 3.04 -1.57
CA LEU A 58 5.96 2.12 -2.38
C LEU A 58 5.32 2.83 -3.58
N ILE A 59 4.76 4.02 -3.37
CA ILE A 59 4.15 4.82 -4.43
C ILE A 59 5.22 5.19 -5.47
N MET A 60 6.37 5.72 -5.03
CA MET A 60 7.45 6.13 -5.94
C MET A 60 7.97 4.95 -6.76
N MET A 61 8.20 3.81 -6.12
CA MET A 61 8.62 2.58 -6.80
C MET A 61 7.58 2.13 -7.82
N ALA A 62 6.30 2.14 -7.46
CA ALA A 62 5.25 1.65 -8.34
C ALA A 62 4.90 2.61 -9.50
N GLN A 63 5.09 3.93 -9.31
CA GLN A 63 4.99 4.94 -10.37
C GLN A 63 6.13 4.87 -11.40
N SER A 64 7.34 4.52 -10.96
CA SER A 64 8.52 4.47 -11.83
C SER A 64 8.44 3.43 -12.97
N HIS A 65 7.49 2.48 -12.87
CA HIS A 65 7.19 1.50 -13.91
C HIS A 65 6.15 1.97 -14.97
N SER A 66 5.62 3.19 -14.88
CA SER A 66 4.59 3.71 -15.81
C SER A 66 5.10 4.76 -16.81
N THR A 67 6.42 4.96 -16.92
CA THR A 67 7.04 5.70 -18.04
C THR A 67 7.49 4.75 -19.14
N ASN A 68 6.56 4.33 -20.01
CA ASN A 68 6.81 4.09 -21.44
C ASN A 68 5.49 3.98 -22.23
#